data_AF-A0A8D8GY69-F1
#
_entry.id   AF-A0A8D8GY69-F1
#
_cell.length_a   1.000
_cell.length_b   1.000
_cell.length_c   1.000
_cell.angle_alpha   90.00
_cell.angle_beta   90.00
_cell.angle_gamma   90.00
#
_symmetry.space_group_name_H-M   'P 1'
#
loop_
_entity.id
_entity.type
_entity.pdbx_description
1 polymer ?
#
loop_
_entity_poly.entity_id
_entity_poly.type
_entity_poly.pdbx_seq_one_letter_code
_entity_poly.pdbx_strand_id
1 'polypeptide(L)'
;YGEIRDDDVLDEGEEARDDGMLHAENLGGNEEGKKEKALDPRDIDAYWLQRSLRKYYNDSVMSQAKAAEVMNIFKSAADDRECESQLVNLLGFDCFDFLKLIKKNRQMILYCTMLASSQSESERVKIREKMKADPFLAKILR
;
A
#
# COMPACT_ATOMS: atom_id res chain seq x y z
N TYR A 1 -60.04 -37.35 18.87
CA TYR A 1 -59.42 -37.49 17.54
C TYR A 1 -57.98 -37.05 17.68
N GLY A 2 -57.11 -38.02 17.92
CA GLY A 2 -55.66 -37.87 17.84
C GLY A 2 -55.20 -38.71 16.66
N GLU A 3 -54.37 -38.13 15.82
CA GLU A 3 -53.61 -38.83 14.80
C GLU A 3 -52.13 -38.65 15.14
N ILE A 4 -51.53 -39.76 15.56
CA ILE A 4 -50.09 -40.01 15.52
C ILE A 4 -49.85 -40.73 14.19
N ARG A 5 -48.78 -40.38 13.47
CA ARG A 5 -48.05 -41.35 12.65
C ARG A 5 -46.66 -40.82 12.31
N ASP A 6 -45.70 -41.38 13.02
CA ASP A 6 -44.30 -41.59 12.64
C ASP A 6 -44.19 -42.29 11.27
N ASP A 7 -43.19 -41.89 10.49
CA ASP A 7 -42.47 -42.63 9.43
C ASP A 7 -41.56 -41.55 8.76
N ASP A 8 -40.28 -41.71 8.48
CA ASP A 8 -39.41 -42.87 8.50
C ASP A 8 -37.95 -42.36 8.45
N VAL A 9 -37.05 -43.14 9.05
CA VAL A 9 -35.59 -42.94 9.05
C VAL A 9 -34.99 -43.64 7.83
N LEU A 10 -34.14 -42.94 7.06
CA LEU A 10 -33.11 -43.47 6.15
C LEU A 10 -32.00 -42.39 6.13
N ASP A 11 -30.88 -42.47 6.84
CA ASP A 11 -29.69 -43.34 6.74
C ASP A 11 -29.04 -43.50 5.35
N GLU A 12 -27.70 -43.47 5.40
CA GLU A 12 -26.68 -43.82 4.39
C GLU A 12 -26.15 -42.76 3.39
N GLY A 13 -24.81 -42.63 3.38
CA GLY A 13 -24.02 -42.24 2.20
C GLY A 13 -22.98 -41.13 2.47
N GLU A 14 -21.94 -41.36 3.28
CA GLU A 14 -20.61 -41.80 2.85
C GLU A 14 -19.59 -40.65 2.68
N GLU A 15 -18.45 -40.78 3.36
CA GLU A 15 -17.32 -39.87 3.33
C GLU A 15 -16.64 -39.87 1.96
N ALA A 16 -16.39 -38.68 1.38
CA ALA A 16 -15.38 -38.52 0.34
C ALA A 16 -14.43 -37.39 0.74
N ARG A 17 -13.33 -37.78 1.39
CA ARG A 17 -12.09 -37.01 1.42
C ARG A 17 -11.50 -37.10 0.02
N ASP A 18 -11.64 -36.06 -0.78
CA ASP A 18 -10.87 -35.95 -2.03
C ASP A 18 -9.83 -34.85 -1.89
N ASP A 19 -8.61 -35.33 -1.73
CA ASP A 19 -7.34 -34.63 -1.80
C ASP A 19 -7.12 -34.19 -3.25
N GLY A 20 -7.73 -33.07 -3.62
CA GLY A 20 -7.58 -32.45 -4.94
C GLY A 20 -6.30 -31.61 -5.02
N MET A 21 -5.13 -32.25 -4.93
CA MET A 21 -3.85 -31.68 -5.37
C MET A 21 -3.90 -31.42 -6.88
N LEU A 22 -4.37 -30.24 -7.29
CA LEU A 22 -4.25 -29.75 -8.66
C LEU A 22 -3.23 -28.60 -8.71
N HIS A 23 -1.99 -29.00 -8.90
CA HIS A 23 -0.94 -28.15 -9.43
C HIS A 23 -1.27 -27.89 -10.91
N ALA A 24 -1.87 -26.75 -11.20
CA ALA A 24 -2.10 -26.28 -12.56
C ALA A 24 -1.16 -25.09 -12.83
N GLU A 25 -0.06 -25.38 -13.50
CA GLU A 25 0.82 -24.39 -14.09
C GLU A 25 0.03 -23.51 -15.07
N ASN A 26 0.15 -22.20 -14.89
CA ASN A 26 0.08 -21.17 -15.93
C ASN A 26 -1.21 -21.13 -16.78
N LEU A 27 -2.25 -20.47 -16.27
CA LEU A 27 -3.14 -19.67 -17.10
C LEU A 27 -3.40 -18.32 -16.41
N GLY A 28 -2.90 -17.25 -17.04
CA GLY A 28 -3.19 -15.88 -16.67
C GLY A 28 -4.69 -15.60 -16.70
N GLY A 29 -5.22 -15.22 -15.54
CA GLY A 29 -6.62 -14.90 -15.34
C GLY A 29 -6.77 -14.06 -14.09
N ASN A 30 -6.47 -12.77 -14.27
CA ASN A 30 -6.83 -11.60 -13.46
C ASN A 30 -7.89 -11.81 -12.36
N GLU A 31 -7.46 -12.32 -11.21
CA GLU A 31 -8.14 -12.12 -9.92
C GLU A 31 -7.13 -11.58 -8.92
N GLU A 32 -6.65 -10.35 -9.18
CA GLU A 32 -6.02 -9.54 -8.16
C GLU A 32 -7.08 -9.17 -7.11
N GLY A 33 -7.40 -10.13 -6.24
CA GLY A 33 -7.71 -9.80 -4.85
C GLY A 33 -6.51 -9.04 -4.33
N LYS A 34 -6.48 -7.72 -4.55
CA LYS A 34 -5.49 -6.77 -4.04
C LYS A 34 -5.57 -6.84 -2.52
N LYS A 35 -4.93 -7.86 -1.92
CA LYS A 35 -4.32 -7.72 -0.61
C LYS A 35 -3.51 -6.45 -0.75
N GLU A 36 -3.91 -5.40 -0.01
CA GLU A 36 -3.17 -4.14 0.04
C GLU A 36 -1.72 -4.52 0.34
N LYS A 37 -0.86 -4.58 -0.69
CA LYS A 37 0.53 -4.97 -0.52
C LYS A 37 1.09 -3.97 0.49
N ALA A 38 1.50 -4.49 1.64
CA ALA A 38 2.17 -3.66 2.64
C ALA A 38 3.34 -2.98 1.93
N LEU A 39 3.39 -1.65 2.03
CA LEU A 39 4.47 -0.91 1.40
C LEU A 39 5.76 -1.22 2.14
N ASP A 40 6.70 -1.85 1.46
CA ASP A 40 8.00 -2.15 2.05
C ASP A 40 8.91 -0.91 1.96
N PRO A 41 9.56 -0.49 3.05
CA PRO A 41 10.45 0.66 3.02
C PRO A 41 11.61 0.57 2.03
N ARG A 42 12.00 -0.66 1.68
CA ARG A 42 13.10 -0.94 0.74
C ARG A 42 12.70 -0.66 -0.72
N ASP A 43 11.40 -0.68 -1.01
CA ASP A 43 10.89 -0.37 -2.35
C ASP A 43 10.82 1.15 -2.61
N ILE A 44 10.98 1.95 -1.56
CA ILE A 44 10.87 3.40 -1.60
C ILE A 44 12.25 4.00 -1.88
N ASP A 45 12.51 4.30 -3.15
CA ASP A 45 13.66 5.07 -3.61
C ASP A 45 13.30 6.54 -3.93
N ALA A 46 14.28 7.30 -4.41
CA ALA A 46 14.10 8.73 -4.75
C ALA A 46 13.08 8.97 -5.88
N TYR A 47 12.77 7.95 -6.69
CA TYR A 47 11.88 8.03 -7.86
C TYR A 47 10.57 7.27 -7.65
N TRP A 48 10.34 6.70 -6.46
CA TRP A 48 9.18 5.86 -6.18
C TRP A 48 7.86 6.63 -6.32
N LEU A 49 7.84 7.89 -5.86
CA LEU A 49 6.68 8.78 -6.05
C LEU A 49 6.39 9.03 -7.52
N GLN A 50 7.42 9.31 -8.32
CA GLN A 50 7.27 9.49 -9.77
C GLN A 50 6.73 8.21 -10.44
N ARG A 51 7.27 7.02 -10.09
CA ARG A 51 6.79 5.73 -10.61
C ARG A 51 5.35 5.44 -10.21
N SER A 52 4.96 5.81 -8.99
CA SER A 52 3.58 5.66 -8.52
C SER A 52 2.62 6.58 -9.27
N LEU A 53 3.05 7.82 -9.52
CA LEU A 53 2.27 8.81 -10.27
C LEU A 53 2.20 8.52 -11.78
N ARG A 54 3.20 7.85 -12.36
CA ARG A 54 3.18 7.41 -13.77
C ARG A 54 2.00 6.50 -14.12
N LYS A 55 1.39 5.85 -13.14
CA LYS A 55 0.16 5.04 -13.34
C LYS A 55 -1.07 5.90 -13.63
N TYR A 56 -1.05 7.16 -13.21
CA TYR A 56 -2.15 8.11 -13.35
C TYR A 56 -1.84 9.18 -14.41
N TYR A 57 -0.56 9.56 -14.53
CA TYR A 57 -0.08 10.54 -15.50
C TYR A 57 0.87 9.87 -16.50
N ASN A 58 0.44 9.79 -17.77
CA ASN A 58 1.25 9.22 -18.84
C ASN A 58 2.47 10.10 -19.20
N ASP A 59 2.46 11.38 -18.83
CA ASP A 59 3.57 12.30 -19.06
C ASP A 59 4.64 12.19 -17.96
N SER A 60 5.87 11.84 -18.38
CA SER A 60 7.02 11.74 -17.48
C SER A 60 7.41 13.07 -16.83
N VAL A 61 7.25 14.20 -17.52
CA VAL A 61 7.57 15.53 -17.02
C VAL A 61 6.54 15.95 -15.98
N MET A 62 5.25 15.77 -16.30
CA MET A 62 4.16 16.06 -15.38
C MET A 62 4.24 15.20 -14.11
N SER A 63 4.48 13.89 -14.23
CA SER A 63 4.62 12.99 -13.06
C SER A 63 5.81 13.36 -12.18
N GLN A 64 6.91 13.84 -12.75
CA GLN A 64 8.08 14.32 -12.00
C GLN A 64 7.77 15.62 -11.25
N ALA A 65 7.14 16.60 -11.91
CA ALA A 65 6.72 17.84 -11.27
C ALA A 65 5.76 17.58 -10.11
N LYS A 66 4.74 16.74 -10.34
CA LYS A 66 3.80 16.32 -9.30
C LYS A 66 4.49 15.58 -8.15
N ALA A 67 5.46 14.72 -8.42
CA ALA A 67 6.22 14.05 -7.35
C ALA A 67 6.99 15.04 -6.47
N ALA A 68 7.60 16.07 -7.07
CA ALA A 68 8.28 17.12 -6.32
C ALA A 68 7.30 17.96 -5.47
N GLU A 69 6.14 18.29 -6.02
CA GLU A 69 5.07 18.97 -5.29
C GLU A 69 4.52 18.12 -4.12
N VAL A 70 4.30 16.82 -4.33
CA VAL A 70 3.92 15.88 -3.28
C VAL A 70 4.95 15.85 -2.14
N MET A 71 6.25 15.83 -2.47
CA MET A 71 7.31 15.90 -1.47
C MET A 71 7.30 17.22 -0.69
N ASN A 72 6.95 18.33 -1.33
CA ASN A 72 6.80 19.61 -0.64
C ASN A 72 5.61 19.58 0.32
N ILE A 73 4.46 19.06 -0.12
CA ILE A 73 3.26 18.89 0.72
C ILE A 73 3.59 18.04 1.96
N PHE A 74 4.34 16.95 1.80
CA PHE A 74 4.73 16.13 2.95
C PHE A 74 5.56 16.88 3.99
N LYS A 75 6.41 17.81 3.54
CA LYS A 75 7.27 18.63 4.42
C LYS A 75 6.50 19.79 5.05
N SER A 76 5.53 20.37 4.35
CA SER A 76 4.78 21.54 4.81
C SER A 76 3.55 21.19 5.66
N ALA A 77 2.91 20.04 5.41
CA ALA A 77 1.67 19.69 6.07
C ALA A 77 1.90 19.39 7.57
N ALA A 78 1.09 20.02 8.41
CA ALA A 78 1.18 19.83 9.87
C ALA A 78 0.56 18.51 10.32
N ASP A 79 -0.56 18.10 9.69
CA ASP A 79 -1.31 16.90 10.04
C ASP A 79 -1.70 16.08 8.80
N ASP A 80 -2.23 14.88 9.02
CA ASP A 80 -2.58 13.96 7.93
C ASP A 80 -3.78 14.45 7.11
N ARG A 81 -4.67 15.24 7.72
CA ARG A 81 -5.87 15.78 7.06
C ARG A 81 -5.50 16.88 6.07
N GLU A 82 -4.65 17.81 6.48
CA GLU A 82 -4.11 18.86 5.64
C GLU A 82 -3.28 18.27 4.51
N CYS A 83 -2.44 17.27 4.81
CA CYS A 83 -1.68 16.55 3.81
C CYS A 83 -2.61 15.92 2.75
N GLU A 84 -3.62 15.16 3.18
CA GLU A 84 -4.61 14.56 2.27
C GLU A 84 -5.33 15.61 1.43
N SER A 85 -5.83 16.68 2.05
CA SER A 85 -6.53 17.76 1.36
C SER A 85 -5.68 18.42 0.28
N GLN A 86 -4.42 18.75 0.59
CA GLN A 86 -3.49 19.32 -0.37
C GLN A 86 -3.15 18.34 -1.50
N LEU A 87 -2.98 17.05 -1.19
CA LEU A 87 -2.74 16.01 -2.21
C LEU A 87 -3.94 15.82 -3.13
N VAL A 88 -5.17 15.83 -2.60
CA VAL A 88 -6.40 15.74 -3.41
C VAL A 88 -6.47 16.94 -4.36
N ASN A 89 -6.17 18.14 -3.85
CA ASN A 89 -6.19 19.35 -4.69
C ASN A 89 -5.10 19.29 -5.78
N LEU A 90 -3.91 18.77 -5.45
CA LEU A 90 -2.78 18.69 -6.36
C LEU A 90 -2.96 17.62 -7.45
N LEU A 91 -3.41 16.43 -7.06
CA LEU A 91 -3.46 15.23 -7.89
C LEU A 91 -4.85 14.95 -8.47
N GLY A 92 -5.90 15.54 -7.87
CA GLY A 92 -7.29 15.22 -8.19
C GLY A 92 -7.76 13.92 -7.53
N PHE A 93 -9.05 13.62 -7.72
CA PHE A 93 -9.70 12.44 -7.13
C PHE A 93 -9.31 11.12 -7.80
N ASP A 94 -8.71 11.16 -8.99
CA ASP A 94 -8.32 9.97 -9.76
C ASP A 94 -7.21 9.15 -9.09
N CYS A 95 -6.43 9.79 -8.20
CA CYS A 95 -5.32 9.16 -7.49
C CYS A 95 -5.72 8.57 -6.13
N PHE A 96 -7.02 8.30 -5.87
CA PHE A 96 -7.51 7.91 -4.54
C PHE A 96 -6.76 6.72 -3.90
N ASP A 97 -6.47 5.67 -4.68
CA ASP A 97 -5.69 4.51 -4.20
C ASP A 97 -4.29 4.93 -3.71
N PHE A 98 -3.66 5.86 -4.42
CA PHE A 98 -2.34 6.39 -4.05
C PHE A 98 -2.42 7.27 -2.80
N LEU A 99 -3.46 8.11 -2.67
CA LEU A 99 -3.68 8.89 -1.46
C LEU A 99 -3.92 8.00 -0.24
N LYS A 100 -4.69 6.92 -0.38
CA LYS A 100 -4.93 5.94 0.69
C LYS A 100 -3.63 5.27 1.14
N LEU A 101 -2.76 4.92 0.18
CA LEU A 101 -1.44 4.35 0.46
C LEU A 101 -0.55 5.34 1.22
N ILE A 102 -0.53 6.60 0.78
CA ILE A 102 0.20 7.67 1.44
C ILE A 102 -0.29 7.87 2.87
N LYS A 103 -1.60 7.99 3.07
CA LYS A 103 -2.20 8.22 4.39
C LYS A 103 -1.79 7.16 5.41
N LYS A 104 -1.72 5.89 4.99
CA LYS A 104 -1.29 4.78 5.86
C LYS A 104 0.21 4.78 6.14
N ASN A 105 1.04 5.26 5.21
CA ASN A 105 2.51 5.15 5.27
C ASN A 105 3.21 6.51 5.17
N ARG A 106 2.58 7.60 5.60
CA ARG A 106 3.01 8.98 5.31
C ARG A 106 4.45 9.22 5.74
N GLN A 107 4.76 8.90 6.99
CA GLN A 107 6.10 9.09 7.52
C GLN A 107 7.12 8.19 6.84
N MET A 108 6.79 6.91 6.62
CA MET A 108 7.67 5.96 5.93
C MET A 108 8.05 6.49 4.55
N ILE A 109 7.07 6.87 3.72
CA ILE A 109 7.31 7.37 2.36
C ILE A 109 8.15 8.65 2.40
N LEU A 110 7.81 9.61 3.26
CA LEU A 110 8.54 10.85 3.38
C LEU A 110 10.02 10.61 3.73
N TYR A 111 10.28 9.89 4.81
CA TYR A 111 11.63 9.70 5.32
C TYR A 111 12.47 8.77 4.43
N CYS A 112 11.89 7.69 3.89
CA CYS A 112 12.60 6.82 2.93
C CYS A 112 12.93 7.58 1.64
N THR A 113 11.99 8.37 1.10
CA THR A 113 12.26 9.18 -0.10
C THR A 113 13.31 10.24 0.19
N MET A 114 13.26 10.91 1.35
CA MET A 114 14.29 11.86 1.76
C MET A 114 15.66 11.18 1.90
N LEU A 115 15.72 10.03 2.56
CA LEU A 115 16.95 9.25 2.74
C LEU A 115 17.52 8.79 1.39
N ALA A 116 16.68 8.36 0.46
CA ALA A 116 17.09 7.95 -0.89
C ALA A 116 17.57 9.15 -1.74
N SER A 117 16.94 10.33 -1.58
CA SER A 117 17.30 11.55 -2.31
C SER A 117 18.53 12.30 -1.76
N SER A 118 18.87 12.08 -0.49
CA SER A 118 19.98 12.79 0.16
C SER A 118 21.34 12.45 -0.46
N GLN A 119 22.05 13.50 -0.89
CA GLN A 119 23.34 13.38 -1.59
C GLN A 119 24.54 13.40 -0.63
N SER A 120 24.36 13.96 0.57
CA SER A 120 25.42 14.11 1.57
C SER A 120 25.24 13.15 2.75
N GLU A 121 26.34 12.59 3.24
CA GLU A 121 26.33 11.71 4.43
C GLU A 121 25.79 12.45 5.68
N SER A 122 26.07 13.74 5.80
CA SER A 122 25.55 14.57 6.89
C SER A 122 24.03 14.67 6.91
N GLU A 123 23.38 14.74 5.75
CA GLU A 123 21.92 14.74 5.62
C GLU A 123 21.33 13.36 5.92
N ARG A 124 21.97 12.29 5.41
CA ARG A 124 21.60 10.91 5.69
C ARG A 124 21.59 10.63 7.19
N VAL A 125 22.64 11.06 7.89
CA VAL A 125 22.74 10.92 9.35
C VAL A 125 21.62 11.71 10.04
N LYS A 126 21.37 12.97 9.69
CA LYS A 126 20.28 13.77 10.27
C LYS A 126 18.91 13.12 10.08
N ILE A 127 18.65 12.58 8.89
CA ILE A 127 17.40 11.88 8.57
C ILE A 127 17.29 10.58 9.38
N ARG A 128 18.37 9.79 9.45
CA ARG A 128 18.41 8.56 10.26
C ARG A 128 18.20 8.83 11.74
N GLU A 129 18.79 9.88 12.30
CA GLU A 129 18.58 10.24 13.70
C GLU A 129 17.10 10.62 13.96
N LYS A 130 16.47 11.37 13.05
CA LYS A 130 15.02 11.64 13.12
C LYS A 130 14.19 10.36 13.02
N MET A 131 14.57 9.43 12.14
CA MET A 131 13.89 8.14 12.02
C MET A 131 14.11 7.25 13.25
N LYS A 132 15.27 7.28 13.90
CA LYS A 132 15.52 6.54 15.15
C LYS A 132 14.69 7.08 16.32
N ALA A 133 14.38 8.38 16.33
CA ALA A 133 13.58 9.00 17.38
C ALA A 133 12.12 8.49 17.38
N ASP A 134 11.61 8.03 16.24
CA ASP A 134 10.28 7.44 16.13
C ASP A 134 10.37 5.90 16.19
N PRO A 135 9.72 5.23 17.17
CA PRO A 135 9.74 3.77 17.27
C PRO A 135 9.24 3.02 16.03
N PHE A 136 8.35 3.62 15.24
CA PHE A 136 7.85 3.04 14.00
C PHE A 136 8.88 3.15 12.88
N LEU A 137 9.50 4.32 12.73
CA LEU A 137 10.55 4.54 11.73
C LEU A 137 11.87 3.86 12.09
N ALA A 138 12.16 3.66 13.38
CA ALA A 138 13.32 2.93 13.84
C ALA A 138 13.26 1.45 13.41
N LYS A 139 12.06 0.85 13.40
CA LYS A 139 11.85 -0.52 12.88
C LYS A 139 12.15 -0.63 11.38
N ILE A 140 11.91 0.44 10.64
CA ILE A 140 12.16 0.54 9.20
C ILE A 140 13.66 0.58 8.88
N LEU A 141 14.48 1.13 9.79
CA LEU A 141 15.93 1.21 9.63
C LEU A 141 16.67 -0.11 9.90
N ARG A 142 16.00 -1.15 10.42
CA ARG A 142 16.62 -2.39 10.90
C ARG A 142 16.77 -3.46 9.82
#